data_AF-A0A813E6S4-F1
#
_entry.id   AF-A0A813E6S4-F1
#
_cell.length_a   1.000
_cell.length_b   1.000
_cell.length_c   1.000
_cell.angle_alpha   90.00
_cell.angle_beta   90.00
_cell.angle_gamma   90.00
#
_symmetry.space_group_name_H-M   'P 1'
#
loop_
_entity.id
_entity.type
_entity.pdbx_description
1 polymer ?
#
loop_
_entity_poly.entity_id
_entity_poly.type
_entity_poly.pdbx_seq_one_letter_code
_entity_poly.pdbx_strand_id
1 'polypeptide(L)'
;MALRKGLPLSVTVGVLLLAFLCQAHGLGADQVSTAEALPTEGASVVHSRSLHNGDGDEPNSLDEDEDAYDQYKLLDAILRPLLILGSLVCIAVSTVGYWCLYIKPDPLTFTPARAVVPDDLKGRWKYGLFDCCGAPGTFCCFTFCMPCSVVDLWCRAGWIHAATSSSSAGQGSSSNGPFTGFQYFIGVAAYWIFQSIGNLCCMPVLFAFLRGGASFVDGSNGGMDFESHHERFAIPHFGFSTFCSDCCGWCWCGPCMGTQEYRQVMELLKRGPVQVQAPQMPMIVGMPVQVPMVTVAGTVVKR
;
A
#
# COMPACT_ATOMS: atom_id res chain seq x y z
N MET A 1 8.81 4.30 -28.04
CA MET A 1 9.14 4.26 -26.60
C MET A 1 10.61 3.87 -26.50
N ALA A 2 11.51 4.85 -26.38
CA ALA A 2 12.95 4.59 -26.40
C ALA A 2 13.38 3.93 -25.07
N LEU A 3 13.92 2.71 -25.14
CA LEU A 3 14.59 2.03 -24.02
C LEU A 3 15.75 2.93 -23.55
N ARG A 4 15.53 3.69 -22.47
CA ARG A 4 16.62 4.36 -21.76
C ARG A 4 17.45 3.29 -21.05
N LYS A 5 18.78 3.44 -21.16
CA LYS A 5 19.82 2.60 -20.55
C LYS A 5 19.37 2.15 -19.15
N GLY A 6 19.07 0.85 -19.02
CA GLY A 6 18.65 0.26 -17.77
C GLY A 6 19.71 0.48 -16.70
N LEU A 7 19.26 0.63 -15.45
CA LEU A 7 20.15 0.49 -14.29
C LEU A 7 20.94 -0.82 -14.45
N PRO A 8 22.25 -0.85 -14.13
CA PRO A 8 23.01 -2.09 -14.19
C PRO A 8 22.32 -3.12 -13.28
N LEU A 9 22.08 -4.31 -13.84
CA LEU A 9 21.37 -5.42 -13.18
C LEU A 9 21.91 -5.71 -11.78
N SER A 10 23.20 -5.47 -11.53
CA SER A 10 23.85 -5.60 -10.23
C SER A 10 23.30 -4.68 -9.15
N VAL A 11 22.96 -3.43 -9.49
CA VAL A 11 22.38 -2.47 -8.53
C VAL A 11 20.94 -2.85 -8.21
N THR A 12 20.18 -3.30 -9.21
CA THR A 12 18.83 -3.84 -8.98
C THR A 12 18.90 -5.07 -8.07
N VAL A 13 19.71 -6.07 -8.41
CA VAL A 13 19.86 -7.28 -7.58
C VAL A 13 20.32 -6.97 -6.15
N GLY A 14 21.24 -6.00 -5.96
CA GLY A 14 21.68 -5.58 -4.63
C GLY A 14 20.57 -4.97 -3.77
N VAL A 15 19.75 -4.08 -4.35
CA VAL A 15 18.60 -3.48 -3.66
C VAL A 15 17.52 -4.53 -3.35
N LEU A 16 17.31 -5.48 -4.26
CA LEU A 16 16.38 -6.60 -4.10
C LEU A 16 16.79 -7.54 -2.96
N LEU A 17 18.07 -7.91 -2.91
CA LEU A 17 18.59 -8.78 -1.86
C LEU A 17 18.47 -8.13 -0.49
N LEU A 18 18.75 -6.83 -0.40
CA LEU A 18 18.68 -6.12 0.88
C LEU A 18 17.24 -5.94 1.38
N ALA A 19 16.30 -5.68 0.48
CA ALA A 19 14.88 -5.62 0.82
C ALA A 19 14.35 -6.98 1.30
N PHE A 20 14.78 -8.08 0.66
CA PHE A 20 14.42 -9.43 1.07
C PHE A 20 14.99 -9.79 2.45
N LEU A 21 16.24 -9.41 2.73
CA LEU A 21 16.86 -9.60 4.04
C LEU A 21 16.13 -8.79 5.13
N CYS A 22 15.76 -7.54 4.86
CA CYS A 22 14.98 -6.74 5.81
C CYS A 22 13.60 -7.37 6.14
N GLN A 23 12.90 -7.95 5.15
CA GLN A 23 11.63 -8.62 5.40
C GLN A 23 11.79 -9.95 6.15
N ALA A 24 12.84 -10.72 5.85
CA ALA A 24 13.12 -11.98 6.53
C ALA A 24 13.45 -11.77 8.02
N HIS A 25 14.16 -10.68 8.36
CA HIS A 25 14.52 -10.38 9.76
C HIS A 25 13.34 -9.86 10.60
N GLY A 26 12.38 -9.15 10.00
CA GLY A 26 11.17 -8.71 10.70
C GLY A 26 10.27 -9.85 11.18
N LEU A 27 10.26 -10.99 10.47
CA LEU A 27 9.50 -12.19 10.87
C LEU A 27 10.18 -13.00 11.99
N GLY A 28 11.50 -12.86 12.15
CA GLY A 28 12.28 -13.62 13.14
C GLY A 28 12.35 -12.98 14.52
N ALA A 29 12.37 -11.65 14.62
CA ALA A 29 12.64 -10.94 15.88
C ALA A 29 11.51 -11.07 16.92
N ASP A 30 10.25 -11.13 16.49
CA ASP A 30 9.10 -11.21 17.41
C ASP A 30 8.80 -12.65 17.89
N GLN A 31 9.25 -13.66 17.15
CA GLN A 31 9.09 -15.08 17.52
C GLN A 31 10.05 -15.51 18.63
N VAL A 32 11.23 -14.88 18.74
CA VAL A 32 12.24 -15.25 19.76
C VAL A 32 11.86 -14.72 21.15
N SER A 33 11.25 -13.53 21.24
CA SER A 33 10.87 -12.92 22.52
C SER A 33 9.64 -13.59 23.19
N THR A 34 8.79 -14.25 22.41
CA THR A 34 7.57 -14.89 22.94
C THR A 34 7.75 -16.36 23.35
N ALA A 35 8.85 -17.01 22.95
CA ALA A 35 9.13 -18.39 23.32
C ALA A 35 9.60 -18.56 24.78
N GLU A 36 10.07 -17.51 25.45
CA GLU A 36 10.59 -17.58 26.83
C GLU A 36 9.55 -17.22 27.92
N ALA A 37 8.31 -16.91 27.54
CA ALA A 37 7.25 -16.53 28.49
C ALA A 37 6.21 -17.65 28.73
N LEU A 38 6.60 -18.93 28.64
CA LEU A 38 5.77 -20.03 29.13
C LEU A 38 6.19 -20.34 30.57
N PRO A 39 5.40 -19.92 31.59
CA PRO A 39 5.63 -20.37 32.94
C PRO A 39 5.34 -21.88 32.97
N THR A 40 6.38 -22.69 33.19
CA THR A 40 6.25 -24.07 33.63
C THR A 40 5.67 -24.10 35.05
N GLU A 41 4.41 -23.70 35.21
CA GLU A 41 3.60 -24.03 36.37
C GLU A 41 2.79 -25.29 36.02
N GLY A 42 3.13 -26.42 36.64
CA GLY A 42 2.19 -27.54 36.73
C GLY A 42 2.72 -28.96 36.57
N ALA A 43 4.03 -29.21 36.50
CA ALA A 43 4.54 -30.58 36.67
C ALA A 43 4.72 -30.87 38.16
N SER A 44 3.71 -31.50 38.78
CA SER A 44 3.81 -32.10 40.11
C SER A 44 4.79 -33.27 40.10
N VAL A 45 6.08 -32.97 40.18
CA VAL A 45 7.10 -33.99 40.35
C VAL A 45 7.10 -34.40 41.82
N VAL A 46 6.58 -35.60 42.05
CA VAL A 46 6.68 -36.35 43.29
C VAL A 46 8.15 -36.41 43.72
N HIS A 47 8.44 -35.70 44.80
CA HIS A 47 9.74 -35.58 45.42
C HIS A 47 10.14 -36.91 46.08
N SER A 48 10.77 -37.80 45.32
CA SER A 48 11.43 -38.99 45.84
C SER A 48 12.80 -38.60 46.38
N ARG A 49 12.82 -38.40 47.70
CA ARG A 49 13.97 -38.05 48.54
C ARG A 49 15.02 -39.16 48.47
N SER A 50 16.04 -39.00 47.61
CA SER A 50 17.23 -39.84 47.64
C SER A 50 18.29 -39.13 48.47
N LEU A 51 18.50 -39.63 49.69
CA LEU A 51 19.57 -39.24 50.60
C LEU A 51 20.90 -39.74 50.03
N HIS A 52 21.55 -38.94 49.20
CA HIS A 52 22.96 -39.14 48.89
C HIS A 52 23.78 -38.09 49.63
N ASN A 53 24.29 -38.49 50.80
CA ASN A 53 25.41 -37.83 51.46
C ASN A 53 26.67 -38.10 50.63
N GLY A 54 27.03 -37.12 49.80
CA GLY A 54 28.33 -37.05 49.16
C GLY A 54 28.77 -35.60 49.21
N ASP A 55 29.57 -35.26 50.23
CA ASP A 55 30.33 -34.01 50.29
C ASP A 55 31.34 -34.02 49.14
N GLY A 56 30.90 -33.55 47.99
CA GLY A 56 31.75 -33.12 46.89
C GLY A 56 31.38 -31.68 46.61
N ASP A 57 32.27 -30.75 46.98
CA ASP A 57 32.22 -29.36 46.56
C ASP A 57 32.33 -29.31 45.02
N GLU A 58 31.20 -29.50 44.34
CA GLU A 58 31.11 -29.27 42.89
C GLU A 58 31.16 -27.75 42.70
N PRO A 59 32.20 -27.20 42.05
CA PRO A 59 32.32 -25.77 41.86
C PRO A 59 31.12 -25.27 41.07
N ASN A 60 30.41 -24.29 41.65
CA ASN A 60 29.25 -23.61 41.06
C ASN A 60 29.55 -23.21 39.61
N SER A 61 29.02 -23.96 38.64
CA SER A 61 29.12 -23.68 37.20
C SER A 61 28.13 -22.61 36.74
N LEU A 62 27.64 -21.76 37.64
CA LEU A 62 26.61 -20.75 37.35
C LEU A 62 27.19 -19.41 36.86
N ASP A 63 28.49 -19.17 37.05
CA ASP A 63 29.12 -17.90 36.71
C ASP A 63 29.47 -17.79 35.20
N GLU A 64 29.57 -18.91 34.46
CA GLU A 64 29.94 -18.88 33.03
C GLU A 64 28.78 -18.45 32.11
N ASP A 65 27.52 -18.54 32.56
CA ASP A 65 26.36 -18.21 31.74
C ASP A 65 26.02 -16.70 31.74
N GLU A 66 26.43 -15.95 32.76
CA GLU A 66 26.13 -14.51 32.90
C GLU A 66 26.92 -13.66 31.88
N ASP A 67 28.20 -13.98 31.67
CA ASP A 67 29.07 -13.28 30.70
C ASP A 67 28.59 -13.46 29.25
N ALA A 68 28.08 -14.63 28.89
CA ALA A 68 27.56 -14.91 27.55
C ALA A 68 26.28 -14.10 27.25
N TYR A 69 25.42 -13.93 28.26
CA TYR A 69 24.17 -13.18 28.13
C TYR A 69 24.42 -11.67 27.95
N ASP A 70 25.37 -11.10 28.68
CA ASP A 70 25.73 -9.69 28.53
C ASP A 70 26.39 -9.38 27.19
N GLN A 71 27.19 -10.31 26.65
CA GLN A 71 27.72 -10.20 25.29
C GLN A 71 26.59 -10.19 24.23
N TYR A 72 25.58 -11.04 24.37
CA TYR A 72 24.43 -11.06 23.45
C TYR A 72 23.62 -9.76 23.51
N LYS A 73 23.37 -9.22 24.70
CA LYS A 73 22.69 -7.94 24.88
C LYS A 73 23.44 -6.78 24.23
N LEU A 74 24.76 -6.73 24.41
CA LEU A 74 25.59 -5.70 23.79
C LEU A 74 25.54 -5.81 22.25
N LEU A 75 25.59 -7.04 21.73
CA LEU A 75 25.48 -7.28 20.29
C LEU A 75 24.10 -6.86 19.74
N ASP A 76 22.99 -7.20 20.40
CA ASP A 76 21.65 -6.77 19.99
C ASP A 76 21.50 -5.23 20.06
N ALA A 77 22.02 -4.61 21.13
CA ALA A 77 21.99 -3.17 21.32
C ALA A 77 22.74 -2.40 20.21
N ILE A 78 23.77 -3.00 19.60
CA ILE A 78 24.52 -2.42 18.48
C ILE A 78 23.89 -2.82 17.12
N LEU A 79 23.51 -4.07 16.95
CA LEU A 79 23.01 -4.60 15.68
C LEU A 79 21.65 -4.01 15.32
N ARG A 80 20.74 -3.87 16.29
CA ARG A 80 19.40 -3.34 16.08
C ARG A 80 19.39 -1.91 15.49
N PRO A 81 20.08 -0.90 16.05
CA PRO A 81 20.12 0.43 15.45
C PRO A 81 20.81 0.45 14.09
N LEU A 82 21.83 -0.39 13.86
CA LEU A 82 22.47 -0.51 12.55
C LEU A 82 21.51 -1.08 11.49
N LEU A 83 20.72 -2.08 11.84
CA LEU A 83 19.68 -2.64 10.96
C LEU A 83 18.59 -1.60 10.67
N ILE A 84 18.15 -0.85 11.68
CA ILE A 84 17.18 0.24 11.51
C ILE A 84 17.76 1.31 10.57
N LEU A 85 18.97 1.79 10.84
CA LEU A 85 19.61 2.81 10.00
C LEU A 85 19.81 2.32 8.56
N GLY A 86 20.29 1.08 8.38
CA GLY A 86 20.44 0.45 7.07
C GLY A 86 19.12 0.37 6.32
N SER A 87 18.04 -0.05 6.99
CA SER A 87 16.70 -0.12 6.39
C SER A 87 16.19 1.26 5.97
N LEU A 88 16.35 2.29 6.81
CA LEU A 88 15.96 3.67 6.50
C LEU A 88 16.71 4.22 5.27
N VAL A 89 18.02 3.99 5.18
CA VAL A 89 18.82 4.38 4.01
C VAL A 89 18.32 3.67 2.75
N CYS A 90 18.02 2.38 2.83
CA CYS A 90 17.57 1.59 1.69
C CYS A 90 16.16 2.00 1.23
N ILE A 91 15.29 2.33 2.17
CA ILE A 91 13.97 2.91 1.88
C ILE A 91 14.13 4.27 1.19
N ALA A 92 14.98 5.15 1.71
CA ALA A 92 15.21 6.46 1.10
C ALA A 92 15.74 6.33 -0.33
N VAL A 93 16.77 5.49 -0.54
CA VAL A 93 17.36 5.26 -1.86
C VAL A 93 16.36 4.61 -2.83
N SER A 94 15.63 3.58 -2.40
CA SER A 94 14.63 2.92 -3.26
C SER A 94 13.47 3.84 -3.60
N THR A 95 13.00 4.64 -2.65
CA THR A 95 11.91 5.60 -2.84
C THR A 95 12.31 6.71 -3.80
N VAL A 96 13.48 7.32 -3.61
CA VAL A 96 14.02 8.35 -4.49
C VAL A 96 14.32 7.77 -5.88
N GLY A 97 14.91 6.58 -5.95
CA GLY A 97 15.17 5.88 -7.20
C GLY A 97 13.89 5.56 -7.96
N TYR A 98 12.87 5.03 -7.28
CA TYR A 98 11.57 4.73 -7.87
C TYR A 98 10.89 6.01 -8.37
N TRP A 99 10.90 7.07 -7.56
CA TRP A 99 10.40 8.39 -7.94
C TRP A 99 11.06 8.89 -9.23
N CYS A 100 12.39 8.93 -9.27
CA CYS A 100 13.15 9.42 -10.43
C CYS A 100 12.96 8.58 -11.70
N LEU A 101 12.72 7.27 -11.56
CA LEU A 101 12.65 6.34 -12.70
C LEU A 101 11.22 6.17 -13.24
N TYR A 102 10.23 6.03 -12.36
CA TYR A 102 8.87 5.61 -12.72
C TYR A 102 7.83 6.73 -12.56
N ILE A 103 8.02 7.61 -11.58
CA ILE A 103 7.07 8.67 -11.27
C ILE A 103 7.55 9.96 -11.94
N LYS A 104 7.37 10.02 -13.26
CA LYS A 104 7.57 11.29 -13.97
C LYS A 104 6.45 12.25 -13.57
N PRO A 105 6.75 13.48 -13.13
CA PRO A 105 5.74 14.50 -12.92
C PRO A 105 5.14 14.88 -14.28
N ASP A 106 3.99 14.29 -14.59
CA ASP A 106 3.18 14.61 -15.77
C ASP A 106 1.78 14.97 -15.25
N PRO A 107 1.18 16.11 -15.62
CA PRO A 107 -0.18 16.47 -15.20
C PRO A 107 -1.27 15.44 -15.53
N LEU A 108 -0.99 14.44 -16.39
CA LEU A 108 -1.85 13.28 -16.65
C LEU A 108 -1.58 12.06 -15.74
N THR A 109 -0.96 12.27 -14.57
CA THR A 109 -0.49 11.15 -13.73
C THR A 109 -1.54 10.50 -12.85
N PHE A 110 -2.66 11.17 -12.54
CA PHE A 110 -3.63 10.63 -11.60
C PHE A 110 -5.06 10.74 -12.10
N THR A 111 -5.89 9.84 -11.57
CA THR A 111 -7.31 9.78 -11.86
C THR A 111 -8.04 10.69 -10.87
N PRO A 112 -8.63 11.82 -11.30
CA PRO A 112 -9.41 12.66 -10.40
C PRO A 112 -10.61 11.90 -9.85
N ALA A 113 -11.13 12.33 -8.70
CA ALA A 113 -12.38 11.81 -8.18
C ALA A 113 -13.51 12.05 -9.21
N ARG A 114 -14.40 11.06 -9.41
CA ARG A 114 -15.50 11.13 -10.39
C ARG A 114 -15.02 11.27 -11.84
N ALA A 115 -13.86 10.70 -12.12
CA ALA A 115 -13.40 10.48 -13.47
C ALA A 115 -14.45 9.72 -14.29
N VAL A 116 -14.78 10.20 -15.48
CA VAL A 116 -15.64 9.47 -16.42
C VAL A 116 -14.87 8.26 -16.94
N VAL A 117 -15.19 7.09 -16.41
CA VAL A 117 -14.61 5.83 -16.87
C VAL A 117 -15.32 5.40 -18.17
N PRO A 118 -14.57 5.03 -19.22
CA PRO A 118 -15.14 4.46 -20.44
C PRO A 118 -15.86 3.12 -20.19
N ASP A 119 -16.91 2.84 -20.96
CA ASP A 119 -17.78 1.69 -20.70
C ASP A 119 -17.08 0.33 -20.82
N ASP A 120 -16.02 0.23 -21.63
CA ASP A 120 -15.25 -1.02 -21.77
C ASP A 120 -14.32 -1.32 -20.58
N LEU A 121 -14.07 -0.32 -19.72
CA LEU A 121 -13.35 -0.50 -18.44
C LEU A 121 -14.30 -0.70 -17.26
N LYS A 122 -15.62 -0.67 -17.49
CA LYS A 122 -16.64 -0.83 -16.44
C LYS A 122 -17.06 -2.28 -16.24
N GLY A 123 -17.62 -2.58 -15.07
CA GLY A 123 -18.34 -3.83 -14.80
C GLY A 123 -17.46 -5.04 -14.45
N ARG A 124 -16.17 -5.02 -14.80
CA ARG A 124 -15.23 -6.10 -14.47
C ARG A 124 -13.79 -5.63 -14.46
N TRP A 125 -12.93 -6.43 -13.84
CA TRP A 125 -11.49 -6.30 -14.01
C TRP A 125 -11.10 -6.65 -15.45
N LYS A 126 -10.41 -5.72 -16.14
CA LYS A 126 -9.94 -5.95 -17.53
C LYS A 126 -8.86 -7.03 -17.58
N TYR A 127 -8.04 -7.09 -16.55
CA TYR A 127 -6.95 -8.05 -16.41
C TYR A 127 -7.33 -9.11 -15.38
N GLY A 128 -7.01 -10.37 -15.64
CA GLY A 128 -7.20 -11.45 -14.67
C GLY A 128 -6.20 -11.36 -13.52
N LEU A 129 -6.52 -11.97 -12.37
CA LEU A 129 -5.61 -11.97 -11.21
C LEU A 129 -4.25 -12.59 -11.55
N PHE A 130 -4.26 -13.73 -12.26
CA PHE A 130 -3.05 -14.43 -12.68
C PHE A 130 -2.49 -13.95 -14.03
N ASP A 131 -3.01 -12.85 -14.58
CA ASP A 131 -2.43 -12.20 -15.78
C ASP A 131 -1.25 -11.28 -15.41
N CYS A 132 -0.63 -11.47 -14.25
CA CYS A 132 0.55 -10.73 -13.82
C CYS A 132 1.76 -11.00 -14.72
N CYS A 133 1.84 -12.19 -15.33
CA CYS A 133 2.84 -12.54 -16.34
C CYS A 133 2.72 -11.69 -17.62
N GLY A 134 1.57 -11.05 -17.89
CA GLY A 134 1.40 -10.10 -18.98
C GLY A 134 2.09 -8.75 -18.74
N ALA A 135 2.55 -8.48 -17.52
CA ALA A 135 3.31 -7.28 -17.15
C ALA A 135 4.38 -7.60 -16.10
N PRO A 136 5.41 -8.41 -16.45
CA PRO A 136 6.37 -8.94 -15.49
C PRO A 136 7.14 -7.83 -14.77
N GLY A 137 7.41 -6.71 -15.44
CA GLY A 137 8.05 -5.55 -14.81
C GLY A 137 7.23 -4.95 -13.67
N THR A 138 5.93 -4.72 -13.89
CA THR A 138 5.01 -4.22 -12.85
C THR A 138 4.87 -5.23 -11.72
N PHE A 139 4.73 -6.52 -12.04
CA PHE A 139 4.68 -7.59 -11.04
C PHE A 139 5.93 -7.59 -10.17
N CYS A 140 7.13 -7.56 -10.77
CA CYS A 140 8.39 -7.46 -10.03
C CYS A 140 8.45 -6.20 -9.15
N CYS A 141 7.95 -5.05 -9.62
CA CYS A 141 7.87 -3.85 -8.80
C CYS A 141 7.00 -4.08 -7.54
N PHE A 142 5.82 -4.70 -7.68
CA PHE A 142 4.97 -5.02 -6.52
C PHE A 142 5.55 -6.14 -5.63
N THR A 143 6.30 -7.08 -6.17
CA THR A 143 6.97 -8.13 -5.38
C THR A 143 8.12 -7.56 -4.56
N PHE A 144 8.89 -6.65 -5.15
CA PHE A 144 10.20 -6.28 -4.61
C PHE A 144 10.33 -4.87 -4.05
N CYS A 145 9.50 -3.93 -4.52
CA CYS A 145 9.39 -2.56 -4.02
C CYS A 145 7.90 -2.31 -3.73
N MET A 146 7.28 -3.20 -2.96
CA MET A 146 5.85 -3.14 -2.68
C MET A 146 5.42 -1.77 -2.12
N PRO A 147 6.13 -1.16 -1.13
CA PRO A 147 5.74 0.16 -0.63
C PRO A 147 5.72 1.22 -1.75
N CYS A 148 6.75 1.23 -2.59
CA CYS A 148 6.92 2.17 -3.69
C CYS A 148 5.79 2.02 -4.73
N SER A 149 5.51 0.78 -5.12
CA SER A 149 4.57 0.44 -6.19
C SER A 149 3.12 0.59 -5.76
N VAL A 150 2.82 0.25 -4.50
CA VAL A 150 1.50 0.46 -3.90
C VAL A 150 1.23 1.96 -3.74
N VAL A 151 2.21 2.74 -3.29
CA VAL A 151 2.03 4.19 -3.18
C VAL A 151 1.93 4.84 -4.55
N ASP A 152 2.68 4.37 -5.57
CA ASP A 152 2.49 4.79 -6.96
C ASP A 152 1.06 4.48 -7.45
N LEU A 153 0.52 3.30 -7.13
CA LEU A 153 -0.89 2.98 -7.37
C LEU A 153 -1.82 3.97 -6.66
N TRP A 154 -1.61 4.26 -5.39
CA TRP A 154 -2.43 5.19 -4.60
C TRP A 154 -2.40 6.62 -5.17
N CYS A 155 -1.23 7.07 -5.62
CA CYS A 155 -1.06 8.36 -6.28
C CYS A 155 -1.83 8.39 -7.60
N ARG A 156 -1.65 7.39 -8.48
CA ARG A 156 -2.31 7.30 -9.79
C ARG A 156 -3.81 7.09 -9.69
N ALA A 157 -4.25 6.40 -8.64
CA ALA A 157 -5.65 6.24 -8.29
C ALA A 157 -6.24 7.50 -7.64
N GLY A 158 -5.45 8.55 -7.35
CA GLY A 158 -5.94 9.79 -6.76
C GLY A 158 -6.27 9.73 -5.27
N TRP A 159 -6.00 8.61 -4.59
CA TRP A 159 -6.33 8.44 -3.16
C TRP A 159 -5.51 9.36 -2.27
N ILE A 160 -4.22 9.52 -2.55
CA ILE A 160 -3.35 10.44 -1.81
C ILE A 160 -3.74 11.90 -2.06
N HIS A 161 -4.20 12.21 -3.27
CA HIS A 161 -4.68 13.56 -3.60
C HIS A 161 -5.93 13.90 -2.79
N ALA A 162 -6.91 12.99 -2.75
CA ALA A 162 -8.10 13.14 -1.92
C ALA A 162 -7.70 13.37 -0.45
N ALA A 163 -6.93 12.45 0.13
CA ALA A 163 -6.53 12.52 1.55
C ALA A 163 -5.76 13.78 1.94
N THR A 164 -4.90 14.30 1.04
CA THR A 164 -4.10 15.51 1.33
C THR A 164 -4.84 16.81 1.00
N SER A 165 -5.88 16.77 0.16
CA SER A 165 -6.68 17.95 -0.20
C SER A 165 -7.77 18.27 0.83
N SER A 166 -8.27 17.27 1.57
CA SER A 166 -9.32 17.45 2.58
C SER A 166 -8.89 18.36 3.74
N SER A 167 -7.57 18.49 4.00
CA SER A 167 -7.05 19.31 5.11
C SER A 167 -7.07 20.81 4.83
N SER A 168 -7.23 21.26 3.58
CA SER A 168 -7.46 22.67 3.24
C SER A 168 -8.96 22.99 3.24
N ALA A 169 -9.58 22.86 4.41
CA ALA A 169 -11.03 22.88 4.64
C ALA A 169 -11.76 24.23 4.38
N GLY A 170 -11.31 25.07 3.45
CA GLY A 170 -11.85 26.43 3.30
C GLY A 170 -12.12 26.92 1.89
N GLN A 171 -11.59 26.29 0.83
CA GLN A 171 -11.80 26.79 -0.52
C GLN A 171 -12.00 25.63 -1.48
N GLY A 172 -13.17 25.59 -2.12
CA GLY A 172 -13.53 24.68 -3.21
C GLY A 172 -12.72 24.88 -4.49
N SER A 173 -11.44 25.22 -4.36
CA SER A 173 -10.47 25.12 -5.45
C SER A 173 -10.26 23.64 -5.71
N SER A 174 -10.80 23.16 -6.84
CA SER A 174 -10.44 21.86 -7.39
C SER A 174 -8.92 21.76 -7.39
N SER A 175 -8.37 20.91 -6.53
CA SER A 175 -6.94 20.72 -6.30
C SER A 175 -6.29 19.98 -7.47
N ASN A 176 -6.54 20.46 -8.70
CA ASN A 176 -5.83 20.09 -9.94
C ASN A 176 -4.37 20.59 -9.92
N GLY A 177 -3.82 20.86 -8.74
CA GLY A 177 -2.42 21.21 -8.57
C GLY A 177 -1.54 20.05 -9.03
N PRO A 178 -0.33 20.36 -9.56
CA PRO A 178 0.59 19.33 -9.98
C PRO A 178 0.93 18.42 -8.79
N PHE A 179 0.94 17.11 -9.05
CA PHE A 179 1.37 16.12 -8.08
C PHE A 179 2.80 16.43 -7.62
N THR A 180 2.98 16.55 -6.31
CA THR A 180 4.27 16.90 -5.71
C THR A 180 4.98 15.64 -5.20
N GLY A 181 6.31 15.62 -5.29
CA GLY A 181 7.10 14.54 -4.66
C GLY A 181 6.79 14.36 -3.19
N PHE A 182 6.48 15.45 -2.49
CA PHE A 182 6.08 15.42 -1.10
C PHE A 182 4.86 14.52 -0.82
N GLN A 183 3.83 14.55 -1.67
CA GLN A 183 2.66 13.68 -1.52
C GLN A 183 3.01 12.20 -1.67
N TYR A 184 3.92 11.86 -2.58
CA TYR A 184 4.45 10.50 -2.70
C TYR A 184 5.19 10.06 -1.44
N PHE A 185 6.08 10.90 -0.90
CA PHE A 185 6.82 10.59 0.32
C PHE A 185 5.90 10.42 1.53
N ILE A 186 4.83 11.23 1.65
CA ILE A 186 3.79 11.04 2.66
C ILE A 186 3.15 9.66 2.50
N GLY A 187 2.78 9.27 1.28
CA GLY A 187 2.20 7.96 1.02
C GLY A 187 3.12 6.81 1.43
N VAL A 188 4.42 6.90 1.13
CA VAL A 188 5.42 5.91 1.55
C VAL A 188 5.55 5.87 3.07
N ALA A 189 5.65 7.01 3.73
CA ALA A 189 5.70 7.07 5.19
C ALA A 189 4.43 6.48 5.84
N ALA A 190 3.25 6.78 5.30
CA ALA A 190 1.98 6.23 5.75
C ALA A 190 1.95 4.71 5.60
N TYR A 191 2.38 4.18 4.46
CA TYR A 191 2.49 2.73 4.24
C TYR A 191 3.36 2.06 5.32
N TRP A 192 4.53 2.64 5.61
CA TRP A 192 5.42 2.11 6.65
C TRP A 192 4.80 2.16 8.05
N ILE A 193 4.14 3.26 8.40
CA ILE A 193 3.44 3.40 9.68
C ILE A 193 2.34 2.33 9.80
N PHE A 194 1.54 2.11 8.76
CA PHE A 194 0.54 1.06 8.75
C PHE A 194 1.16 -0.33 8.87
N GLN A 195 2.33 -0.55 8.27
CA GLN A 195 3.01 -1.84 8.34
C GLN A 195 3.52 -2.12 9.75
N SER A 196 4.07 -1.09 10.41
CA SER A 196 4.58 -1.19 11.78
C SER A 196 3.47 -1.31 12.83
N ILE A 197 2.33 -0.63 12.65
CA ILE A 197 1.22 -0.64 13.62
C ILE A 197 0.35 -1.89 13.43
N GLY A 198 0.08 -2.27 12.19
CA GLY A 198 -0.99 -3.21 11.86
C GLY A 198 -0.67 -4.68 12.07
N ASN A 199 0.58 -5.06 12.31
CA ASN A 199 1.04 -6.42 12.03
C ASN A 199 0.65 -6.87 10.60
N LEU A 200 1.15 -8.03 10.16
CA LEU A 200 0.92 -8.52 8.79
C LEU A 200 -0.58 -8.71 8.45
N CYS A 201 -1.45 -8.86 9.46
CA CYS A 201 -2.87 -9.18 9.27
C CYS A 201 -3.75 -7.99 8.86
N CYS A 202 -3.38 -6.75 9.20
CA CYS A 202 -4.24 -5.59 8.93
C CYS A 202 -4.00 -4.98 7.53
N MET A 203 -2.85 -5.25 6.92
CA MET A 203 -2.51 -4.71 5.60
C MET A 203 -3.46 -5.18 4.48
N PRO A 204 -3.79 -6.48 4.36
CA PRO A 204 -4.78 -6.94 3.38
C PRO A 204 -6.16 -6.31 3.58
N VAL A 205 -6.55 -6.03 4.83
CA VAL A 205 -7.81 -5.34 5.17
C VAL A 205 -7.80 -3.92 4.62
N LEU A 206 -6.71 -3.17 4.80
CA LEU A 206 -6.56 -1.83 4.24
C LEU A 206 -6.61 -1.85 2.70
N PHE A 207 -5.93 -2.79 2.04
CA PHE A 207 -5.97 -2.86 0.58
C PHE A 207 -7.34 -3.26 0.05
N ALA A 208 -8.01 -4.21 0.70
CA ALA A 208 -9.39 -4.57 0.37
C ALA A 208 -10.34 -3.40 0.57
N PHE A 209 -10.14 -2.61 1.63
CA PHE A 209 -10.89 -1.38 1.88
C PHE A 209 -10.66 -0.33 0.78
N LEU A 210 -9.42 -0.07 0.36
CA LEU A 210 -9.14 0.87 -0.71
C LEU A 210 -9.70 0.40 -2.07
N ARG A 211 -9.67 -0.91 -2.31
CA ARG A 211 -10.19 -1.54 -3.53
C ARG A 211 -11.72 -1.52 -3.59
N GLY A 212 -12.40 -1.99 -2.53
CA GLY A 212 -13.87 -2.17 -2.46
C GLY A 212 -14.65 -1.00 -1.85
N GLY A 213 -13.97 -0.09 -1.16
CA GLY A 213 -14.58 1.01 -0.40
C GLY A 213 -15.20 0.56 0.92
N ALA A 214 -15.87 1.48 1.61
CA ALA A 214 -16.57 1.21 2.87
C ALA A 214 -17.96 0.58 2.70
N SER A 215 -18.42 0.41 1.46
CA SER A 215 -19.78 -0.05 1.13
C SER A 215 -20.12 -1.45 1.66
N PHE A 216 -19.12 -2.25 2.06
CA PHE A 216 -19.36 -3.54 2.72
C PHE A 216 -19.98 -3.41 4.12
N VAL A 217 -19.87 -2.25 4.79
CA VAL A 217 -20.35 -2.04 6.16
C VAL A 217 -21.85 -1.74 6.18
N ASP A 218 -22.30 -0.79 5.35
CA ASP A 218 -23.65 -0.22 5.41
C ASP A 218 -24.33 -0.14 4.04
N GLY A 219 -23.69 -0.61 2.97
CA GLY A 219 -24.18 -0.49 1.60
C GLY A 219 -24.13 0.94 1.03
N SER A 220 -23.61 1.91 1.80
CA SER A 220 -23.47 3.30 1.38
C SER A 220 -22.03 3.58 0.95
N ASN A 221 -21.83 4.59 0.10
CA ASN A 221 -20.47 5.01 -0.31
C ASN A 221 -19.76 5.83 0.79
N GLY A 222 -20.14 5.63 2.06
CA GLY A 222 -19.33 5.91 3.23
C GLY A 222 -18.69 7.29 3.33
N GLY A 223 -19.27 8.35 2.75
CA GLY A 223 -18.88 9.74 2.94
C GLY A 223 -17.38 10.07 2.75
N MET A 224 -16.59 9.20 2.15
CA MET A 224 -15.17 9.42 2.00
C MET A 224 -14.89 10.23 0.74
N ASP A 225 -13.92 11.13 0.83
CA ASP A 225 -13.55 12.00 -0.29
C ASP A 225 -12.83 11.25 -1.43
N PHE A 226 -12.50 9.98 -1.24
CA PHE A 226 -11.88 9.15 -2.26
C PHE A 226 -12.81 8.05 -2.78
N GLU A 227 -12.67 7.77 -4.06
CA GLU A 227 -13.46 6.77 -4.78
C GLU A 227 -12.71 5.42 -4.81
N SER A 228 -13.38 4.36 -4.37
CA SER A 228 -12.83 3.01 -4.43
C SER A 228 -12.68 2.50 -5.86
N HIS A 229 -11.86 1.48 -6.10
CA HIS A 229 -11.74 0.90 -7.45
C HIS A 229 -13.03 0.24 -7.92
N HIS A 230 -13.76 -0.47 -7.03
CA HIS A 230 -15.05 -1.06 -7.40
C HIS A 230 -16.06 0.00 -7.83
N GLU A 231 -16.15 1.12 -7.09
CA GLU A 231 -17.02 2.24 -7.45
C GLU A 231 -16.59 2.88 -8.77
N ARG A 232 -15.31 3.26 -8.88
CA ARG A 232 -14.75 3.91 -10.07
C ARG A 232 -14.98 3.11 -11.34
N PHE A 233 -14.68 1.82 -11.31
CA PHE A 233 -14.82 0.94 -12.47
C PHE A 233 -16.20 0.26 -12.51
N ALA A 234 -17.17 0.70 -11.70
CA ALA A 234 -18.50 0.11 -11.61
C ALA A 234 -18.48 -1.43 -11.55
N ILE A 235 -17.51 -2.01 -10.82
CA ILE A 235 -17.35 -3.44 -10.65
C ILE A 235 -18.33 -3.89 -9.56
N PRO A 236 -19.21 -4.87 -9.84
CA PRO A 236 -20.16 -5.36 -8.85
C PRO A 236 -19.49 -5.72 -7.52
N HIS A 237 -20.11 -5.28 -6.43
CA HIS A 237 -19.65 -5.56 -5.08
C HIS A 237 -20.80 -6.22 -4.30
N PHE A 238 -20.54 -7.39 -3.70
CA PHE A 238 -21.53 -8.22 -3.01
C PHE A 238 -21.38 -8.13 -1.48
N GLY A 239 -21.08 -6.92 -0.99
CA GLY A 239 -20.90 -6.63 0.42
C GLY A 239 -19.69 -7.34 1.03
N PHE A 240 -19.86 -7.88 2.24
CA PHE A 240 -18.80 -8.52 3.01
C PHE A 240 -18.08 -9.66 2.27
N SER A 241 -18.79 -10.40 1.41
CA SER A 241 -18.19 -11.51 0.64
C SER A 241 -17.09 -11.05 -0.33
N THR A 242 -17.31 -9.91 -1.00
CA THR A 242 -16.32 -9.33 -1.92
C THR A 242 -15.14 -8.76 -1.15
N PHE A 243 -15.41 -8.07 -0.04
CA PHE A 243 -14.36 -7.61 0.88
C PHE A 243 -13.46 -8.75 1.37
N CYS A 244 -14.02 -9.87 1.83
CA CYS A 244 -13.24 -11.05 2.23
C CYS A 244 -12.42 -11.63 1.07
N SER A 245 -13.01 -11.73 -0.12
CA SER A 245 -12.30 -12.19 -1.31
C SER A 245 -11.11 -11.29 -1.66
N ASP A 246 -11.28 -9.97 -1.56
CA ASP A 246 -10.20 -9.01 -1.80
C ASP A 246 -9.11 -9.09 -0.72
N CYS A 247 -9.49 -9.28 0.55
CA CYS A 247 -8.55 -9.53 1.65
C CYS A 247 -7.71 -10.79 1.38
N CYS A 248 -8.37 -11.90 1.03
CA CYS A 248 -7.70 -13.15 0.67
C CYS A 248 -6.80 -12.98 -0.56
N GLY A 249 -7.25 -12.25 -1.57
CA GLY A 249 -6.46 -11.94 -2.77
C GLY A 249 -5.19 -11.18 -2.45
N TRP A 250 -5.27 -10.13 -1.63
CA TRP A 250 -4.11 -9.36 -1.18
C TRP A 250 -3.20 -10.14 -0.23
N CYS A 251 -3.77 -11.02 0.59
CA CYS A 251 -3.01 -11.90 1.49
C CYS A 251 -2.23 -12.98 0.72
N TRP A 252 -2.86 -13.64 -0.25
CA TRP A 252 -2.26 -14.79 -0.96
C TRP A 252 -1.46 -14.40 -2.20
N CYS A 253 -1.87 -13.38 -2.95
CA CYS A 253 -1.09 -12.83 -4.05
C CYS A 253 -1.22 -11.31 -4.16
N GLY A 254 -0.76 -10.59 -3.13
CA GLY A 254 -0.66 -9.13 -3.15
C GLY A 254 -0.02 -8.55 -4.42
N PRO A 255 1.11 -9.11 -4.92
CA PRO A 255 1.72 -8.61 -6.16
C PRO A 255 0.84 -8.79 -7.41
N CYS A 256 0.07 -9.87 -7.48
CA CYS A 256 -0.91 -10.08 -8.55
C CYS A 256 -2.03 -9.03 -8.50
N MET A 257 -2.62 -8.82 -7.32
CA MET A 257 -3.68 -7.84 -7.09
C MET A 257 -3.22 -6.43 -7.41
N GLY A 258 -2.08 -6.02 -6.87
CA GLY A 258 -1.50 -4.71 -7.15
C GLY A 258 -1.21 -4.49 -8.64
N THR A 259 -0.71 -5.52 -9.34
CA THR A 259 -0.49 -5.45 -10.78
C THR A 259 -1.79 -5.33 -11.57
N GLN A 260 -2.82 -6.11 -11.22
CA GLN A 260 -4.14 -6.03 -11.84
C GLN A 260 -4.73 -4.62 -11.73
N GLU A 261 -4.74 -4.06 -10.51
CA GLU A 261 -5.26 -2.71 -10.23
C GLU A 261 -4.46 -1.64 -10.96
N TYR A 262 -3.14 -1.71 -10.87
CA TYR A 262 -2.24 -0.74 -11.51
C TYR A 262 -2.42 -0.71 -13.02
N ARG A 263 -2.49 -1.88 -13.67
CA ARG A 263 -2.71 -1.94 -15.12
C ARG A 263 -4.05 -1.35 -15.51
N GLN A 264 -5.10 -1.57 -14.70
CA GLN A 264 -6.43 -1.02 -14.96
C GLN A 264 -6.46 0.51 -14.82
N VAL A 265 -5.84 1.06 -13.77
CA VAL A 265 -5.70 2.52 -13.59
C VAL A 265 -4.86 3.13 -14.71
N MET A 266 -3.74 2.51 -15.08
CA MET A 266 -2.91 3.00 -16.18
C MET A 266 -3.61 2.94 -17.54
N GLU A 267 -4.49 1.96 -17.75
CA GLU A 267 -5.30 1.88 -18.96
C GLU A 267 -6.30 3.04 -19.08
N LEU A 268 -6.85 3.50 -17.95
CA LEU A 268 -7.69 4.69 -17.90
C LEU A 268 -6.88 5.95 -18.23
N LEU A 269 -5.72 6.13 -17.58
CA LEU A 269 -4.86 7.31 -17.78
C LEU A 269 -4.29 7.43 -19.21
N LYS A 270 -4.05 6.30 -19.89
CA LYS A 270 -3.56 6.30 -21.28
C LYS A 270 -4.52 6.89 -22.30
N ARG A 271 -5.82 7.03 -21.97
CA ARG A 271 -6.84 7.53 -22.91
C ARG A 271 -6.85 9.04 -23.08
N GLY A 272 -5.97 9.75 -22.37
CA GLY A 272 -5.85 11.20 -22.45
C GLY A 272 -6.47 11.90 -21.25
N PRO A 273 -6.76 13.21 -21.35
CA PRO A 273 -7.26 13.99 -20.22
C PRO A 273 -8.57 13.39 -19.72
N VAL A 274 -8.54 12.93 -18.47
CA VAL A 274 -9.69 12.30 -17.83
C VAL A 274 -10.75 13.36 -17.63
N GLN A 275 -11.90 13.18 -18.28
CA GLN A 275 -13.04 14.07 -18.09
C GLN A 275 -13.58 13.86 -16.68
N VAL A 276 -13.74 14.95 -15.92
CA VAL A 276 -14.37 14.91 -14.61
C VAL A 276 -15.87 15.09 -14.81
N GLN A 277 -16.69 14.22 -14.24
CA GLN A 277 -18.13 14.41 -14.28
C GLN A 277 -18.48 15.71 -13.57
N ALA A 278 -19.22 16.60 -14.25
CA ALA A 278 -19.68 17.84 -13.64
C ALA A 278 -20.42 17.51 -12.32
N PRO A 279 -20.22 18.28 -11.25
CA PRO A 279 -20.95 18.08 -10.00
C PRO A 279 -22.44 18.00 -10.31
N GLN A 280 -23.07 16.87 -9.96
CA GLN A 280 -24.52 16.79 -10.04
C GLN A 280 -25.06 17.75 -9.00
N MET A 281 -25.44 18.95 -9.44
CA MET A 281 -26.17 19.86 -8.58
C MET A 281 -27.47 19.14 -8.20
N PRO A 282 -27.82 19.07 -6.91
CA PRO A 282 -29.08 18.45 -6.51
C PRO A 282 -30.17 19.12 -7.34
N MET A 283 -30.89 18.34 -8.15
CA MET A 283 -32.04 18.86 -8.88
C MET A 283 -33.04 19.31 -7.81
N ILE A 284 -33.10 20.63 -7.56
CA ILE A 284 -34.11 21.22 -6.71
C ILE A 284 -35.41 21.12 -7.50
N VAL A 285 -36.13 20.02 -7.28
CA VAL A 285 -37.45 19.78 -7.86
C VAL A 285 -38.36 20.92 -7.42
N GLY A 286 -38.72 21.80 -8.36
CA GLY A 286 -39.59 22.97 -8.12
C GLY A 286 -39.01 24.32 -8.53
N MET A 287 -37.71 24.43 -8.82
CA MET A 287 -37.19 25.63 -9.49
C MET A 287 -37.40 25.50 -11.00
N PRO A 288 -37.95 26.54 -11.67
CA PRO A 288 -38.10 26.52 -13.11
C PRO A 288 -36.73 26.32 -13.75
N VAL A 289 -36.61 25.30 -14.61
CA VAL A 289 -35.42 25.09 -15.43
C VAL A 289 -35.25 26.33 -16.29
N GLN A 290 -34.32 27.20 -15.90
CA GLN A 290 -33.87 28.26 -16.79
C GLN A 290 -33.05 27.59 -17.88
N VAL A 291 -33.70 27.26 -18.99
CA VAL A 291 -33.02 26.84 -20.20
C VAL A 291 -32.18 28.05 -20.62
N PRO A 292 -30.84 27.99 -20.56
CA PRO A 292 -30.03 29.09 -21.05
C PRO A 292 -30.36 29.25 -22.53
N MET A 293 -30.94 30.39 -22.92
CA MET A 293 -31.08 30.75 -24.32
C MET A 293 -29.67 30.88 -24.89
N VAL A 294 -29.18 29.81 -25.52
CA VAL A 294 -27.97 29.88 -26.32
C VAL A 294 -28.30 30.78 -27.50
N THR A 295 -27.83 32.03 -27.42
CA THR A 295 -27.94 32.96 -28.53
C THR A 295 -27.00 32.45 -29.61
N VAL A 296 -27.55 31.73 -30.59
CA VAL A 296 -26.82 31.32 -31.79
C VAL A 296 -26.53 32.61 -32.57
N ALA A 297 -25.34 33.17 -32.35
CA ALA A 297 -24.82 34.26 -33.16
C ALA A 297 -24.62 33.71 -34.58
N GLY A 298 -25.64 33.87 -35.42
CA GLY A 298 -25.62 33.49 -36.81
C GLY A 298 -24.50 34.23 -37.54
N THR A 299 -23.48 33.49 -37.94
CA THR A 299 -22.51 33.97 -38.93
C THR A 299 -23.18 33.89 -40.30
N VAL A 300 -23.54 35.06 -40.83
CA VAL A 300 -24.04 35.21 -42.20
C VAL A 300 -22.88 34.94 -43.15
N VAL A 301 -22.88 33.75 -43.77
CA VAL A 301 -22.02 33.45 -44.92
C VAL A 301 -22.63 34.14 -46.15
N LYS A 302 -22.01 35.24 -46.60
CA LYS A 302 -22.29 35.81 -47.92
C LYS A 302 -21.69 34.89 -48.99
N ARG A 303 -22.52 34.46 -49.94
CA ARG A 303 -22.09 33.86 -51.22
C ARG A 303 -21.70 34.95 -52.19
#